data_AF-A0A1M5W5N7-F1
#
_entry.id   AF-A0A1M5W5N7-F1
#
_cell.length_a   1.000
_cell.length_b   1.000
_cell.length_c   1.000
_cell.angle_alpha   90.00
_cell.angle_beta   90.00
_cell.angle_gamma   90.00
#
_symmetry.space_group_name_H-M   'P 1'
#
loop_
_entity.id
_entity.type
_entity.pdbx_description
1 polymer ?
#
loop_
_entity_poly.entity_id
_entity_poly.type
_entity_poly.pdbx_seq_one_letter_code
_entity_poly.pdbx_strand_id
1 'polypeptide(L)'
;MKNKILLLFFTPWLSFAQIGMNTTDPRTMLDVNGAVTHREVSFTAASNAVNINIDTSLASITGSATGIVAITAFTPTIDGHILTISNNTTGGFSATFSGTTILNGQAVAFVYTNSAWKTTLGSSTTATDIYNSNGTLTGNRTVTMGSNNLTFSGSGRPEFQAPAGLGFAKDTRMGIAAIYFIAIGDAYGMEKVSAAQTGTTDALRVFTSNFAGAPHLAFGKFTNTTAFTTFARFTSAGSFGVAISPTSTFDVNGSIANSITVISANLTLDQNHKTVIIPLGSAFTVTLPAAASGVTGRIYSIINNSASSKSLTVNYINLAGSSVSTINASSCVEVQSDGINWYQIR
;
A
#
# COMPACT_ATOMS: atom_id res chain seq x y z
N MET A 1 99.30 -11.06 52.85
CA MET A 1 97.95 -11.13 53.47
C MET A 1 97.60 -9.73 53.94
N LYS A 2 96.52 -9.02 53.59
CA LYS A 2 95.30 -9.25 52.80
C LYS A 2 94.92 -7.91 52.13
N ASN A 3 94.60 -7.93 50.84
CA ASN A 3 93.99 -6.79 50.13
C ASN A 3 92.57 -6.54 50.65
N LYS A 4 92.22 -5.28 50.90
CA LYS A 4 90.81 -4.85 51.02
C LYS A 4 90.45 -4.02 49.79
N ILE A 5 89.79 -4.66 48.83
CA ILE A 5 89.07 -3.99 47.75
C ILE A 5 87.68 -3.69 48.28
N LEU A 6 87.31 -2.41 48.35
CA LEU A 6 85.95 -1.97 48.63
C LEU A 6 85.22 -1.85 47.28
N LEU A 7 84.29 -2.76 47.02
CA LEU A 7 83.47 -2.78 45.81
C LEU A 7 82.22 -1.92 46.05
N LEU A 8 82.15 -0.76 45.41
CA LEU A 8 80.94 0.08 45.41
C LEU A 8 79.97 -0.48 44.36
N PHE A 9 78.87 -1.09 44.79
CA PHE A 9 77.78 -1.49 43.91
C PHE A 9 76.97 -0.25 43.50
N PHE A 10 77.10 0.19 42.24
CA PHE A 10 76.07 1.00 41.59
C PHE A 10 75.03 0.05 41.00
N THR A 11 73.84 -0.01 41.60
CA THR A 11 72.66 -0.61 40.95
C THR A 11 72.04 0.45 40.03
N PRO A 12 72.10 0.31 38.69
CA PRO A 12 71.37 1.20 37.81
C PRO A 12 69.87 0.85 37.92
N TRP A 13 69.11 1.71 38.58
CA TRP A 13 67.67 1.70 38.43
C TRP A 13 67.36 2.14 37.00
N LEU A 14 66.70 1.29 36.22
CA LEU A 14 66.12 1.66 34.94
C LEU A 14 65.01 2.69 35.19
N SER A 15 65.31 3.97 35.04
CA SER A 15 64.29 5.02 35.07
C SER A 15 63.58 5.04 33.72
N PHE A 16 62.32 4.61 33.66
CA PHE A 16 61.46 4.89 32.51
C PHE A 16 61.07 6.37 32.58
N ALA A 17 61.62 7.18 31.68
CA ALA A 17 61.25 8.58 31.58
C ALA A 17 60.22 8.76 30.46
N GLN A 18 59.12 9.42 30.77
CA GLN A 18 58.24 9.98 29.75
C GLN A 18 58.97 11.12 29.05
N ILE A 19 58.83 11.21 27.74
CA ILE A 19 59.43 12.29 26.94
C ILE A 19 58.41 13.42 26.86
N GLY A 20 58.63 14.47 27.65
CA GLY A 20 57.90 15.72 27.57
C GLY A 20 58.62 16.75 26.71
N MET A 21 57.95 17.31 25.71
CA MET A 21 58.40 18.53 25.04
C MET A 21 57.50 19.69 25.45
N ASN A 22 58.10 20.70 26.10
CA ASN A 22 57.39 21.88 26.62
C ASN A 22 56.27 21.56 27.64
N THR A 23 56.38 20.44 28.35
CA THR A 23 55.47 20.03 29.42
C THR A 23 56.26 19.69 30.68
N THR A 24 55.81 20.19 31.83
CA THR A 24 56.42 19.94 33.15
C THR A 24 55.89 18.66 33.81
N ASP A 25 54.82 18.08 33.25
CA ASP A 25 54.14 16.89 33.76
C ASP A 25 53.65 16.05 32.56
N PRO A 26 54.54 15.30 31.89
CA PRO A 26 54.18 14.49 30.73
C PRO A 26 53.12 13.45 31.10
N ARG A 27 51.95 13.49 30.46
CA ARG A 27 50.86 12.56 30.80
C ARG A 27 50.89 11.24 30.03
N THR A 28 51.71 11.15 28.99
CA THR A 28 51.91 9.98 28.13
C THR A 28 53.41 9.77 27.87
N MET A 29 53.78 8.64 27.26
CA MET A 29 55.19 8.33 26.97
C MET A 29 55.86 9.37 26.05
N LEU A 30 55.08 9.98 25.16
CA LEU A 30 55.42 11.18 24.43
C LEU A 30 54.29 12.19 24.67
N ASP A 31 54.61 13.33 25.28
CA ASP A 31 53.67 14.43 25.51
C ASP A 31 54.27 15.73 24.97
N VAL A 32 53.58 16.34 24.02
CA VAL A 32 54.01 17.55 23.34
C VAL A 32 52.97 18.63 23.58
N ASN A 33 53.33 19.62 24.39
CA ASN A 33 52.49 20.81 24.59
C ASN A 33 52.81 21.85 23.51
N GLY A 34 52.26 21.60 22.31
CA GLY A 34 52.47 22.41 21.11
C GLY A 34 52.10 21.65 19.83
N ALA A 35 52.22 22.31 18.69
CA ALA A 35 51.99 21.67 17.40
C ALA A 35 53.16 20.75 17.02
N VAL A 36 52.85 19.60 16.42
CA VAL A 36 53.83 18.73 15.77
C VAL A 36 53.74 18.95 14.26
N THR A 37 54.81 19.49 13.66
CA THR A 37 54.88 19.68 12.21
C THR A 37 55.39 18.41 11.55
N HIS A 38 54.55 17.78 10.74
CA HIS A 38 54.98 16.72 9.83
C HIS A 38 55.46 17.33 8.52
N ARG A 39 56.57 16.81 7.99
CA ARG A 39 57.07 17.24 6.68
C ARG A 39 56.15 16.69 5.60
N GLU A 40 55.47 17.59 4.90
CA GLU A 40 54.67 17.23 3.73
C GLU A 40 55.57 16.78 2.58
N VAL A 41 55.16 15.70 1.90
CA VAL A 41 55.77 15.23 0.67
C VAL A 41 54.74 15.18 -0.44
N SER A 42 55.08 15.76 -1.60
CA SER A 42 54.20 15.79 -2.77
C SER A 42 54.35 14.55 -3.64
N PHE A 43 53.22 13.99 -4.06
CA PHE A 43 53.14 12.90 -5.02
C PHE A 43 52.23 13.31 -6.19
N THR A 44 52.75 13.29 -7.40
CA THR A 44 52.00 13.72 -8.60
C THR A 44 51.18 12.56 -9.14
N ALA A 45 49.88 12.79 -9.36
CA ALA A 45 48.98 11.86 -10.03
C ALA A 45 49.35 11.72 -11.51
N ALA A 46 49.59 10.48 -11.93
CA ALA A 46 49.80 10.10 -13.32
C ALA A 46 48.76 9.06 -13.70
N SER A 47 48.05 9.28 -14.81
CA SER A 47 46.98 8.39 -15.28
C SER A 47 45.93 8.07 -14.20
N ASN A 48 45.54 9.08 -13.40
CA ASN A 48 44.64 8.93 -12.26
C ASN A 48 45.10 7.89 -11.22
N ALA A 49 46.41 7.73 -11.04
CA ALA A 49 47.00 6.87 -10.01
C ALA A 49 48.16 7.58 -9.29
N VAL A 50 48.36 7.26 -8.02
CA VAL A 50 49.51 7.70 -7.21
C VAL A 50 50.02 6.56 -6.34
N ASN A 51 51.34 6.46 -6.23
CA ASN A 51 52.01 5.55 -5.31
C ASN A 51 52.83 6.32 -4.27
N ILE A 52 52.39 6.29 -3.01
CA ILE A 52 53.12 6.83 -1.85
C ILE A 52 54.12 5.75 -1.42
N ASN A 53 55.28 5.71 -2.06
CA ASN A 53 56.25 4.62 -1.95
C ASN A 53 57.33 4.79 -0.86
N ILE A 54 57.22 5.84 -0.05
CA ILE A 54 58.15 6.13 1.04
C ILE A 54 57.38 6.30 2.35
N ASP A 55 58.05 6.00 3.47
CA ASP A 55 57.47 6.18 4.80
C ASP A 55 57.29 7.67 5.10
N THR A 56 56.05 8.14 5.04
CA THR A 56 55.66 9.55 5.27
C THR A 56 54.41 9.61 6.11
N SER A 57 54.30 10.66 6.93
CA SER A 57 53.11 10.92 7.76
C SER A 57 52.17 11.97 7.17
N LEU A 58 52.62 12.72 6.16
CA LEU A 58 51.84 13.73 5.44
C LEU A 58 52.16 13.69 3.95
N ALA A 59 51.20 13.23 3.14
CA ALA A 59 51.30 13.10 1.70
C ALA A 59 50.32 14.06 1.01
N SER A 60 50.82 14.83 0.05
CA SER A 60 50.02 15.75 -0.78
C SER A 60 49.92 15.22 -2.20
N ILE A 61 48.71 14.81 -2.57
CA ILE A 61 48.41 14.31 -3.91
C ILE A 61 48.17 15.52 -4.81
N THR A 62 48.98 15.67 -5.86
CA THR A 62 48.97 16.83 -6.75
C THR A 62 48.87 16.38 -8.22
N GLY A 63 48.86 17.32 -9.16
CA GLY A 63 48.76 17.03 -10.59
C GLY A 63 47.34 17.09 -11.15
N SER A 64 47.21 16.99 -12.47
CA SER A 64 45.95 17.15 -13.20
C SER A 64 45.19 15.83 -13.31
N ALA A 65 44.23 15.62 -12.42
CA ALA A 65 43.34 14.46 -12.46
C ALA A 65 42.25 14.67 -13.53
N THR A 66 41.98 13.62 -14.31
CA THR A 66 40.87 13.58 -15.30
C THR A 66 39.77 12.61 -14.88
N GLY A 67 39.91 11.99 -13.71
CA GLY A 67 38.99 11.05 -13.11
C GLY A 67 39.39 10.78 -11.66
N ILE A 68 38.72 9.82 -11.02
CA ILE A 68 39.01 9.44 -9.63
C ILE A 68 40.44 8.93 -9.52
N VAL A 69 41.24 9.48 -8.60
CA VAL A 69 42.64 9.10 -8.41
C VAL A 69 42.75 7.89 -7.48
N ALA A 70 43.32 6.79 -7.96
CA ALA A 70 43.61 5.60 -7.14
C ALA A 70 44.95 5.78 -6.41
N ILE A 71 44.95 5.67 -5.08
CA ILE A 71 46.16 5.78 -4.28
C ILE A 71 46.57 4.40 -3.77
N THR A 72 47.84 4.07 -3.93
CA THR A 72 48.54 3.03 -3.15
C THR A 72 49.53 3.68 -2.21
N ALA A 73 49.81 3.03 -1.09
CA ALA A 73 50.82 3.49 -0.14
C ALA A 73 51.73 2.33 0.26
N PHE A 74 52.89 2.66 0.78
CA PHE A 74 53.78 1.73 1.45
C PHE A 74 53.04 0.95 2.54
N THR A 75 53.57 -0.24 2.86
CA THR A 75 53.06 -1.09 3.93
C THR A 75 54.00 -0.96 5.12
N PRO A 76 53.60 -0.27 6.21
CA PRO A 76 54.37 -0.23 7.44
C PRO A 76 54.69 -1.62 7.99
N THR A 77 55.82 -1.75 8.66
CA THR A 77 56.22 -3.00 9.34
C THR A 77 55.63 -3.13 10.74
N ILE A 78 55.07 -2.04 11.28
CA ILE A 78 54.49 -1.98 12.61
C ILE A 78 53.13 -1.27 12.58
N ASP A 79 52.22 -1.70 13.45
CA ASP A 79 50.96 -1.03 13.69
C ASP A 79 51.17 0.34 14.38
N GLY A 80 50.23 1.26 14.15
CA GLY A 80 50.23 2.61 14.74
C GLY A 80 50.80 3.70 13.83
N HIS A 81 51.25 3.39 12.62
CA HIS A 81 51.65 4.41 11.64
C HIS A 81 50.45 5.28 11.28
N ILE A 82 50.66 6.59 11.26
CA ILE A 82 49.65 7.57 10.84
C ILE A 82 50.09 8.18 9.52
N LEU A 83 49.21 8.12 8.52
CA LEU A 83 49.38 8.76 7.22
C LEU A 83 48.20 9.68 6.99
N THR A 84 48.47 10.98 6.86
CA THR A 84 47.48 11.95 6.38
C THR A 84 47.68 12.17 4.90
N ILE A 85 46.62 12.00 4.12
CA ILE A 85 46.65 12.20 2.66
C ILE A 85 45.75 13.39 2.32
N SER A 86 46.32 14.44 1.73
CA SER A 86 45.59 15.56 1.17
C SER A 86 45.42 15.38 -0.34
N ASN A 87 44.20 15.58 -0.87
CA ASN A 87 43.93 15.55 -2.29
C ASN A 87 43.88 16.97 -2.87
N ASN A 88 45.00 17.42 -3.40
CA ASN A 88 45.20 18.75 -4.00
C ASN A 88 45.35 18.68 -5.53
N THR A 89 44.75 17.68 -6.16
CA THR A 89 44.77 17.55 -7.62
C THR A 89 44.01 18.69 -8.30
N THR A 90 44.43 19.10 -9.49
CA THR A 90 43.64 19.97 -10.35
C THR A 90 42.65 19.10 -11.14
N GLY A 91 41.43 19.59 -11.39
CA GLY A 91 40.36 18.82 -12.06
C GLY A 91 39.17 18.45 -11.17
N GLY A 92 39.24 18.69 -9.85
CA GLY A 92 38.10 18.57 -8.93
C GLY A 92 37.68 17.15 -8.58
N PHE A 93 38.40 16.13 -9.05
CA PHE A 93 38.07 14.73 -8.79
C PHE A 93 38.51 14.28 -7.40
N SER A 94 37.75 13.34 -6.82
CA SER A 94 38.12 12.67 -5.58
C SER A 94 39.28 11.70 -5.78
N ALA A 95 39.99 11.39 -4.71
CA ALA A 95 40.95 10.29 -4.64
C ALA A 95 40.38 9.15 -3.78
N THR A 96 40.87 7.93 -3.97
CA THR A 96 40.46 6.75 -3.19
C THR A 96 41.67 6.05 -2.62
N PHE A 97 41.66 5.82 -1.30
CA PHE A 97 42.67 5.05 -0.59
C PHE A 97 42.02 4.12 0.44
N SER A 98 42.39 2.85 0.45
CA SER A 98 41.85 1.83 1.37
C SER A 98 40.30 1.85 1.46
N GLY A 99 39.63 1.94 0.31
CA GLY A 99 38.18 2.01 0.19
C GLY A 99 37.53 3.33 0.66
N THR A 100 38.33 4.32 1.05
CA THR A 100 37.86 5.63 1.51
C THR A 100 38.02 6.68 0.44
N THR A 101 36.95 7.44 0.17
CA THR A 101 36.98 8.60 -0.73
C THR A 101 37.53 9.82 0.00
N ILE A 102 38.50 10.48 -0.62
CA ILE A 102 39.11 11.75 -0.20
C ILE A 102 38.71 12.81 -1.23
N LEU A 103 37.80 13.71 -0.87
CA LEU A 103 37.34 14.74 -1.82
C LEU A 103 38.47 15.71 -2.18
N ASN A 104 38.36 16.34 -3.34
CA ASN A 104 39.30 17.38 -3.75
C ASN A 104 39.31 18.54 -2.73
N GLY A 105 40.50 19.02 -2.36
CA GLY A 105 40.69 20.02 -1.32
C GLY A 105 40.55 19.51 0.12
N GLN A 106 40.36 18.19 0.33
CA GLN A 106 40.28 17.59 1.66
C GLN A 106 41.54 16.78 2.01
N ALA A 107 41.74 16.60 3.31
CA ALA A 107 42.74 15.70 3.88
C ALA A 107 42.08 14.68 4.79
N VAL A 108 42.53 13.42 4.72
CA VAL A 108 42.03 12.33 5.55
C VAL A 108 43.21 11.61 6.20
N ALA A 109 43.10 11.37 7.51
CA ALA A 109 44.07 10.60 8.26
C ALA A 109 43.71 9.10 8.23
N PHE A 110 44.75 8.28 8.09
CA PHE A 110 44.68 6.83 8.12
C PHE A 110 45.63 6.31 9.18
N VAL A 111 45.24 5.24 9.87
CA VAL A 111 46.08 4.52 10.82
C VAL A 111 46.32 3.12 10.28
N TYR A 112 47.59 2.71 10.20
CA TYR A 112 47.92 1.33 9.88
C TYR A 112 47.76 0.47 11.12
N THR A 113 46.85 -0.50 11.07
CA THR A 113 46.61 -1.43 12.17
C THR A 113 46.04 -2.73 11.66
N ASN A 114 46.36 -3.85 12.31
CA ASN A 114 45.95 -5.19 11.90
C ASN A 114 46.33 -5.46 10.43
N SER A 115 47.54 -5.07 10.05
CA SER A 115 48.11 -5.25 8.72
C SER A 115 47.38 -4.52 7.57
N ALA A 116 46.57 -3.50 7.86
CA ALA A 116 45.87 -2.71 6.86
C ALA A 116 45.75 -1.23 7.23
N TRP A 117 45.68 -0.35 6.22
CA TRP A 117 45.33 1.04 6.42
C TRP A 117 43.83 1.18 6.73
N LYS A 118 43.50 1.83 7.85
CA LYS A 118 42.13 2.13 8.27
C LYS A 118 41.93 3.64 8.25
N THR A 119 40.82 4.11 7.69
CA THR A 119 40.48 5.52 7.78
C THR A 119 40.05 5.91 9.19
N THR A 120 40.36 7.15 9.57
CA THR A 120 39.83 7.79 10.79
C THR A 120 38.45 8.42 10.54
N LEU A 121 38.00 8.49 9.29
CA LEU A 121 36.60 8.81 9.00
C LEU A 121 35.73 7.68 9.54
N GLY A 122 34.64 8.03 10.23
CA GLY A 122 33.61 7.07 10.61
C GLY A 122 33.14 6.27 9.38
N SER A 123 32.81 4.99 9.57
CA SER A 123 32.46 4.07 8.49
C SER A 123 31.46 4.68 7.51
N SER A 124 31.94 4.98 6.31
CA SER A 124 31.18 5.30 5.10
C SER A 124 30.52 4.03 4.56
N THR A 125 29.53 3.50 5.26
CA THR A 125 28.47 2.77 4.56
C THR A 125 27.48 3.82 4.10
N THR A 126 27.26 3.91 2.79
CA THR A 126 26.17 4.70 2.21
C THR A 126 24.88 4.18 2.84
N ALA A 127 24.40 4.84 3.91
CA ALA A 127 23.02 4.72 4.30
C ALA A 127 22.23 5.24 3.09
N THR A 128 21.69 4.32 2.30
CA THR A 128 20.67 4.65 1.32
C THR A 128 19.41 4.95 2.09
N ASP A 129 19.40 6.09 2.77
CA ASP A 129 18.21 6.69 3.32
C ASP A 129 17.12 6.68 2.25
N ILE A 130 15.86 6.52 2.67
CA ILE A 130 14.71 6.61 1.75
C ILE A 130 14.71 8.01 1.06
N TYR A 131 15.42 8.99 1.61
CA TYR A 131 15.56 10.35 1.11
C TYR A 131 17.01 10.76 0.86
N ASN A 132 17.24 11.85 0.13
CA ASN A 132 18.51 12.58 0.16
C ASN A 132 18.51 13.55 1.36
N SER A 133 19.63 14.24 1.63
CA SER A 133 19.82 15.14 2.80
C SER A 133 18.73 16.20 3.02
N ASN A 134 17.95 16.52 1.98
CA ASN A 134 16.88 17.52 2.02
C ASN A 134 15.49 16.96 1.67
N GLY A 135 15.24 15.66 1.86
CA GLY A 135 13.89 15.08 1.75
C GLY A 135 13.35 14.88 0.33
N THR A 136 14.14 15.19 -0.71
CA THR A 136 13.74 15.03 -2.11
C THR A 136 14.17 13.67 -2.68
N LEU A 137 13.33 13.11 -3.54
CA LEU A 137 13.62 11.90 -4.31
C LEU A 137 14.07 12.30 -5.71
N THR A 138 15.23 11.81 -6.16
CA THR A 138 15.70 11.95 -7.55
C THR A 138 15.31 10.76 -8.42
N GLY A 139 14.64 9.77 -7.83
CA GLY A 139 14.15 8.56 -8.49
C GLY A 139 13.34 7.69 -7.53
N ASN A 140 12.74 6.63 -8.07
CA ASN A 140 11.93 5.70 -7.30
C ASN A 140 12.74 5.00 -6.20
N ARG A 141 12.13 4.82 -5.02
CA ARG A 141 12.72 4.05 -3.91
C ARG A 141 11.88 2.82 -3.61
N THR A 142 12.55 1.69 -3.44
CA THR A 142 11.94 0.43 -3.06
C THR A 142 12.40 0.06 -1.66
N VAL A 143 11.45 -0.11 -0.74
CA VAL A 143 11.71 -0.65 0.60
C VAL A 143 11.44 -2.14 0.59
N THR A 144 12.48 -2.97 0.75
CA THR A 144 12.35 -4.43 0.81
C THR A 144 12.28 -4.89 2.27
N MET A 145 11.11 -5.31 2.72
CA MET A 145 10.82 -5.59 4.14
C MET A 145 11.13 -7.03 4.59
N GLY A 146 11.11 -8.02 3.69
CA GLY A 146 11.24 -9.43 4.06
C GLY A 146 10.14 -9.86 5.06
N SER A 147 10.52 -10.53 6.14
CA SER A 147 9.61 -10.91 7.25
C SER A 147 9.39 -9.79 8.27
N ASN A 148 9.91 -8.58 8.02
CA ASN A 148 9.89 -7.48 8.98
C ASN A 148 8.78 -6.48 8.65
N ASN A 149 8.47 -5.61 9.61
CA ASN A 149 7.51 -4.54 9.45
C ASN A 149 8.25 -3.21 9.16
N LEU A 150 7.71 -2.41 8.23
CA LEU A 150 8.10 -1.02 8.06
C LEU A 150 7.24 -0.22 9.02
N THR A 151 7.86 0.22 10.12
CA THR A 151 7.16 0.93 11.20
C THR A 151 7.64 2.37 11.25
N PHE A 152 6.76 3.30 10.87
CA PHE A 152 6.95 4.73 11.16
C PHE A 152 6.63 4.95 12.64
N SER A 153 7.59 5.41 13.44
CA SER A 153 7.47 5.62 14.89
C SER A 153 7.96 7.00 15.33
N GLY A 154 7.55 7.45 16.52
CA GLY A 154 7.80 8.79 17.03
C GLY A 154 6.49 9.50 17.40
N SER A 155 6.58 10.72 17.94
CA SER A 155 5.41 11.49 18.37
C SER A 155 4.72 12.28 17.24
N GLY A 156 5.29 12.28 16.03
CA GLY A 156 4.74 12.97 14.86
C GLY A 156 3.78 12.08 14.04
N ARG A 157 2.79 12.70 13.38
CA ARG A 157 1.87 12.02 12.47
C ARG A 157 2.58 11.68 11.15
N PRO A 158 2.63 10.40 10.73
CA PRO A 158 3.03 10.06 9.37
C PRO A 158 2.01 10.65 8.40
N GLU A 159 2.47 11.55 7.55
CA GLU A 159 1.64 12.20 6.57
C GLU A 159 2.06 11.76 5.17
N PHE A 160 1.17 11.05 4.49
CA PHE A 160 1.31 10.76 3.07
C PHE A 160 0.54 11.84 2.31
N GLN A 161 1.22 12.93 1.95
CA GLN A 161 0.67 13.97 1.09
C GLN A 161 1.02 13.66 -0.36
N ALA A 162 0.04 13.14 -1.11
CA ALA A 162 0.14 12.93 -2.54
C ALA A 162 -1.02 13.66 -3.23
N PRO A 163 -0.82 14.92 -3.68
CA PRO A 163 -1.88 15.72 -4.31
C PRO A 163 -2.53 15.06 -5.54
N ALA A 164 -1.84 14.09 -6.16
CA ALA A 164 -2.33 13.27 -7.27
C ALA A 164 -2.96 11.92 -6.85
N GLY A 165 -2.99 11.60 -5.55
CA GLY A 165 -3.61 10.41 -4.98
C GLY A 165 -2.69 9.55 -4.12
N LEU A 166 -3.25 8.97 -3.05
CA LEU A 166 -2.59 7.93 -2.25
C LEU A 166 -2.91 6.57 -2.82
N GLY A 167 -1.95 6.04 -3.58
CA GLY A 167 -2.00 4.68 -4.05
C GLY A 167 -1.54 3.73 -2.95
N PHE A 168 -2.47 2.97 -2.37
CA PHE A 168 -2.11 1.57 -2.15
C PHE A 168 -1.82 1.00 -3.54
N ALA A 169 -0.90 0.04 -3.73
CA ALA A 169 -0.61 -0.49 -5.08
C ALA A 169 -1.86 -0.98 -5.85
N LYS A 170 -3.02 -1.03 -5.19
CA LYS A 170 -4.34 -1.37 -5.71
C LYS A 170 -5.49 -0.39 -5.35
N ASP A 171 -5.24 0.85 -4.89
CA ASP A 171 -6.28 1.88 -4.67
C ASP A 171 -6.15 3.00 -5.71
N THR A 172 -7.29 3.39 -6.29
CA THR A 172 -7.39 4.41 -7.35
C THR A 172 -8.54 5.40 -7.12
N ARG A 173 -9.20 5.44 -5.93
CA ARG A 173 -10.58 6.00 -5.84
C ARG A 173 -11.10 6.64 -4.53
N MET A 174 -10.30 7.09 -3.55
CA MET A 174 -10.81 7.62 -2.24
C MET A 174 -11.91 6.71 -1.64
N GLY A 175 -11.73 5.40 -1.78
CA GLY A 175 -12.84 4.49 -1.82
C GLY A 175 -12.38 3.07 -2.07
N ILE A 176 -11.58 2.54 -1.15
CA ILE A 176 -11.51 1.15 -0.71
C ILE A 176 -11.02 1.25 0.75
N ALA A 177 -11.88 0.96 1.72
CA ALA A 177 -11.52 0.99 3.14
C ALA A 177 -10.38 0.00 3.44
N ALA A 178 -9.61 0.27 4.49
CA ALA A 178 -8.62 -0.68 5.00
C ALA A 178 -9.27 -2.05 5.22
N ILE A 179 -8.74 -3.09 4.55
CA ILE A 179 -9.15 -4.47 4.77
C ILE A 179 -8.57 -4.88 6.12
N TYR A 180 -9.38 -4.83 7.17
CA TYR A 180 -8.95 -5.25 8.51
C TYR A 180 -8.88 -6.78 8.54
N PHE A 181 -7.68 -7.32 8.72
CA PHE A 181 -7.51 -8.74 9.02
C PHE A 181 -6.59 -8.88 10.21
N ILE A 182 -7.13 -9.16 11.39
CA ILE A 182 -6.32 -9.70 12.48
C ILE A 182 -7.15 -10.68 13.30
N ALA A 183 -7.00 -11.97 12.99
CA ALA A 183 -7.36 -13.15 13.79
C ALA A 183 -8.80 -13.36 14.30
N ILE A 184 -9.74 -12.40 14.19
CA ILE A 184 -11.11 -12.53 14.76
C ILE A 184 -12.27 -11.94 13.91
N GLY A 185 -12.00 -11.53 12.66
CA GLY A 185 -13.04 -11.51 11.62
C GLY A 185 -13.85 -10.23 11.40
N ASP A 186 -13.25 -9.21 10.76
CA ASP A 186 -13.97 -8.09 10.13
C ASP A 186 -13.40 -7.75 8.73
N ALA A 187 -13.57 -8.67 7.78
CA ALA A 187 -13.34 -8.40 6.37
C ALA A 187 -14.59 -7.77 5.70
N TYR A 188 -14.67 -6.44 5.73
CA TYR A 188 -15.50 -5.70 4.79
C TYR A 188 -14.65 -5.37 3.57
N GLY A 189 -15.17 -5.65 2.38
CA GLY A 189 -14.34 -5.48 1.20
C GLY A 189 -15.11 -5.49 -0.09
N MET A 190 -14.36 -5.17 -1.13
CA MET A 190 -14.75 -5.36 -2.51
C MET A 190 -13.79 -6.38 -3.12
N GLU A 191 -14.33 -7.48 -3.62
CA GLU A 191 -13.56 -8.55 -4.25
C GLU A 191 -14.18 -8.87 -5.60
N LYS A 192 -13.35 -9.10 -6.61
CA LYS A 192 -13.79 -9.82 -7.81
C LYS A 192 -13.67 -11.31 -7.51
N VAL A 193 -14.79 -12.02 -7.55
CA VAL A 193 -14.80 -13.49 -7.40
C VAL A 193 -14.93 -14.14 -8.77
N SER A 194 -14.29 -15.31 -8.95
CA SER A 194 -14.37 -16.09 -10.19
C SER A 194 -15.10 -17.42 -9.98
N ALA A 195 -15.38 -18.13 -11.07
CA ALA A 195 -15.94 -19.49 -11.02
C ALA A 195 -15.07 -20.53 -10.28
N ALA A 196 -13.85 -20.18 -9.84
CA ALA A 196 -12.99 -21.05 -9.04
C ALA A 196 -13.50 -21.22 -7.60
N GLN A 197 -14.31 -20.29 -7.09
CA GLN A 197 -14.93 -20.38 -5.78
C GLN A 197 -16.28 -21.12 -5.87
N THR A 198 -16.49 -22.10 -4.99
CA THR A 198 -17.71 -22.95 -4.96
C THR A 198 -18.98 -22.11 -4.86
N GLY A 199 -19.95 -22.40 -5.73
CA GLY A 199 -21.28 -21.77 -5.70
C GLY A 199 -21.35 -20.39 -6.35
N THR A 200 -20.41 -20.07 -7.24
CA THR A 200 -20.27 -18.70 -7.73
C THR A 200 -20.02 -18.61 -9.23
N THR A 201 -20.58 -17.57 -9.84
CA THR A 201 -20.24 -17.09 -11.18
C THR A 201 -19.41 -15.81 -11.03
N ASP A 202 -18.66 -15.43 -12.06
CA ASP A 202 -17.85 -14.21 -12.07
C ASP A 202 -18.67 -12.97 -11.68
N ALA A 203 -18.28 -12.28 -10.60
CA ALA A 203 -19.00 -11.11 -10.08
C ALA A 203 -18.10 -10.20 -9.22
N LEU A 204 -18.42 -8.91 -9.21
CA LEU A 204 -17.96 -7.99 -8.15
C LEU A 204 -18.80 -8.24 -6.90
N ARG A 205 -18.15 -8.57 -5.79
CA ARG A 205 -18.79 -8.65 -4.49
C ARG A 205 -18.45 -7.45 -3.65
N VAL A 206 -19.47 -6.92 -3.01
CA VAL A 206 -19.34 -6.16 -1.78
C VAL A 206 -19.76 -7.11 -0.68
N PHE A 207 -18.84 -7.47 0.19
CA PHE A 207 -19.05 -8.53 1.17
C PHE A 207 -18.75 -8.04 2.59
N THR A 208 -19.33 -8.74 3.54
CA THR A 208 -19.07 -8.59 4.96
C THR A 208 -18.35 -9.83 5.50
N SER A 209 -17.81 -9.76 6.71
CA SER A 209 -17.16 -10.89 7.37
C SER A 209 -18.15 -12.02 7.73
N ASN A 210 -17.62 -13.21 8.04
CA ASN A 210 -18.37 -14.28 8.71
C ASN A 210 -18.46 -14.05 10.24
N PHE A 211 -18.61 -12.79 10.66
CA PHE A 211 -18.65 -12.42 12.06
C PHE A 211 -19.94 -12.91 12.72
N ALA A 212 -19.84 -13.39 13.97
CA ALA A 212 -20.98 -13.94 14.71
C ALA A 212 -22.05 -12.89 15.08
N GLY A 213 -21.76 -11.58 14.95
CA GLY A 213 -22.66 -10.49 15.35
C GLY A 213 -23.57 -9.94 14.23
N ALA A 214 -24.03 -10.79 13.31
CA ALA A 214 -24.98 -10.45 12.24
C ALA A 214 -24.57 -9.24 11.36
N PRO A 215 -23.42 -9.31 10.68
CA PRO A 215 -22.99 -8.25 9.78
C PRO A 215 -23.96 -8.09 8.59
N HIS A 216 -24.06 -6.88 8.05
CA HIS A 216 -24.97 -6.56 6.95
C HIS A 216 -24.37 -5.54 6.00
N LEU A 217 -24.78 -5.56 4.74
CA LEU A 217 -24.45 -4.51 3.76
C LEU A 217 -25.54 -3.44 3.84
N ALA A 218 -25.16 -2.19 4.09
CA ALA A 218 -26.10 -1.07 4.23
C ALA A 218 -25.84 0.03 3.20
N PHE A 219 -26.92 0.56 2.65
CA PHE A 219 -26.95 1.78 1.86
C PHE A 219 -27.65 2.86 2.67
N GLY A 220 -27.14 4.07 2.58
CA GLY A 220 -27.62 5.14 3.43
C GLY A 220 -26.72 6.35 3.36
N LYS A 221 -26.88 7.22 4.33
CA LYS A 221 -26.01 8.38 4.48
C LYS A 221 -25.62 8.56 5.94
N PHE A 222 -24.43 9.09 6.12
CA PHE A 222 -24.11 9.77 7.35
C PHE A 222 -25.01 11.01 7.46
N THR A 223 -25.86 11.01 8.49
CA THR A 223 -26.66 12.17 8.87
C THR A 223 -25.85 13.17 9.69
N ASN A 224 -24.79 12.67 10.33
CA ASN A 224 -23.71 13.43 10.91
C ASN A 224 -22.46 12.54 10.92
N THR A 225 -21.36 13.00 11.52
CA THR A 225 -20.05 12.31 11.54
C THR A 225 -20.04 10.92 12.17
N THR A 226 -21.07 10.54 12.94
CA THR A 226 -21.13 9.26 13.68
C THR A 226 -22.41 8.47 13.43
N ALA A 227 -23.47 9.10 12.93
CA ALA A 227 -24.78 8.48 12.74
C ALA A 227 -25.04 8.19 11.26
N PHE A 228 -25.11 6.90 10.92
CA PHE A 228 -25.51 6.43 9.60
C PHE A 228 -27.00 6.07 9.59
N THR A 229 -27.78 6.71 8.72
CA THR A 229 -29.17 6.30 8.47
C THR A 229 -29.19 5.33 7.30
N THR A 230 -29.58 4.09 7.59
CA THR A 230 -29.74 3.05 6.58
C THR A 230 -31.07 3.21 5.85
N PHE A 231 -30.99 3.47 4.55
CA PHE A 231 -32.14 3.51 3.65
C PHE A 231 -32.49 2.12 3.13
N ALA A 232 -31.48 1.28 2.88
CA ALA A 232 -31.68 -0.09 2.44
C ALA A 232 -30.56 -1.00 2.95
N ARG A 233 -30.82 -2.30 3.11
CA ARG A 233 -29.80 -3.25 3.58
C ARG A 233 -30.01 -4.67 3.09
N PHE A 234 -28.92 -5.42 2.98
CA PHE A 234 -28.91 -6.88 2.94
C PHE A 234 -28.46 -7.43 4.29
N THR A 235 -29.31 -8.24 4.93
CA THR A 235 -28.98 -8.90 6.20
C THR A 235 -27.99 -10.06 6.00
N SER A 236 -27.40 -10.58 7.08
CA SER A 236 -26.58 -11.80 7.05
C SER A 236 -27.33 -13.03 6.53
N ALA A 237 -28.66 -13.05 6.62
CA ALA A 237 -29.52 -14.10 6.06
C ALA A 237 -29.84 -13.90 4.56
N GLY A 238 -29.38 -12.80 3.94
CA GLY A 238 -29.60 -12.50 2.53
C GLY A 238 -30.87 -11.71 2.22
N SER A 239 -31.73 -11.42 3.20
CA SER A 239 -32.94 -10.61 2.98
C SER A 239 -32.61 -9.15 2.69
N PHE A 240 -33.31 -8.57 1.70
CA PHE A 240 -33.22 -7.17 1.31
C PHE A 240 -34.38 -6.34 1.89
N GLY A 241 -34.04 -5.31 2.65
CA GLY A 241 -35.00 -4.39 3.25
C GLY A 241 -34.84 -2.97 2.74
N VAL A 242 -35.95 -2.28 2.48
CA VAL A 242 -36.00 -0.83 2.20
C VAL A 242 -36.76 -0.12 3.33
N ALA A 243 -36.10 0.83 3.98
CA ALA A 243 -36.59 1.56 5.17
C ALA A 243 -37.02 0.64 6.35
N ILE A 244 -36.50 -0.59 6.41
CA ILE A 244 -36.84 -1.59 7.44
C ILE A 244 -35.70 -2.58 7.70
N SER A 245 -35.76 -3.25 8.86
CA SER A 245 -35.07 -4.53 9.10
C SER A 245 -35.94 -5.66 8.54
N PRO A 246 -35.58 -6.29 7.41
CA PRO A 246 -36.50 -7.15 6.68
C PRO A 246 -36.82 -8.43 7.48
N THR A 247 -38.10 -8.80 7.54
CA THR A 247 -38.55 -10.11 8.07
C THR A 247 -38.92 -11.09 6.96
N SER A 248 -38.89 -10.64 5.70
CA SER A 248 -39.06 -11.45 4.48
C SER A 248 -37.87 -11.26 3.54
N THR A 249 -37.72 -12.12 2.52
CA THR A 249 -36.60 -12.02 1.55
C THR A 249 -36.52 -10.65 0.87
N PHE A 250 -37.67 -10.05 0.57
CA PHE A 250 -37.80 -8.66 0.16
C PHE A 250 -38.87 -7.99 1.02
N ASP A 251 -38.51 -6.91 1.71
CA ASP A 251 -39.38 -6.22 2.65
C ASP A 251 -39.28 -4.70 2.46
N VAL A 252 -40.42 -4.04 2.32
CA VAL A 252 -40.50 -2.60 2.06
C VAL A 252 -41.47 -1.97 3.06
N ASN A 253 -40.96 -1.11 3.92
CA ASN A 253 -41.80 -0.27 4.77
C ASN A 253 -42.21 0.99 4.02
N GLY A 254 -43.31 0.89 3.27
CA GLY A 254 -43.85 1.98 2.47
C GLY A 254 -44.53 1.47 1.19
N SER A 255 -45.00 2.40 0.37
CA SER A 255 -45.67 2.07 -0.90
C SER A 255 -44.67 1.64 -1.99
N ILE A 256 -45.05 0.63 -2.77
CA ILE A 256 -44.33 0.23 -3.99
C ILE A 256 -45.08 0.78 -5.20
N ALA A 257 -44.41 1.62 -5.99
CA ALA A 257 -44.93 2.06 -7.27
C ALA A 257 -44.76 0.96 -8.32
N ASN A 258 -45.87 0.53 -8.92
CA ASN A 258 -45.88 -0.47 -10.00
C ASN A 258 -46.22 0.19 -11.34
N SER A 259 -45.79 -0.40 -12.45
CA SER A 259 -46.16 0.10 -13.78
C SER A 259 -47.67 -0.04 -14.01
N ILE A 260 -48.25 1.01 -14.59
CA ILE A 260 -49.65 1.06 -14.97
C ILE A 260 -49.76 1.62 -16.38
N THR A 261 -50.40 0.87 -17.28
CA THR A 261 -50.54 1.25 -18.68
C THR A 261 -52.01 1.26 -19.08
N VAL A 262 -52.52 2.41 -19.54
CA VAL A 262 -53.80 2.48 -20.24
C VAL A 262 -53.52 2.24 -21.72
N ILE A 263 -54.11 1.19 -22.30
CA ILE A 263 -53.80 0.80 -23.68
C ILE A 263 -54.59 1.60 -24.69
N SER A 264 -53.97 1.90 -25.83
CA SER A 264 -54.57 2.58 -26.98
C SER A 264 -54.65 1.70 -28.24
N ALA A 265 -54.21 0.45 -28.13
CA ALA A 265 -54.26 -0.59 -29.16
C ALA A 265 -54.19 -1.97 -28.48
N ASN A 266 -54.27 -3.04 -29.26
CA ASN A 266 -54.02 -4.40 -28.77
C ASN A 266 -52.60 -4.49 -28.19
N LEU A 267 -52.44 -5.15 -27.04
CA LEU A 267 -51.18 -5.20 -26.31
C LEU A 267 -50.83 -6.63 -25.88
N THR A 268 -49.60 -7.07 -26.17
CA THR A 268 -49.01 -8.25 -25.55
C THR A 268 -48.23 -7.84 -24.32
N LEU A 269 -48.52 -8.45 -23.17
CA LEU A 269 -47.84 -8.13 -21.91
C LEU A 269 -46.42 -8.72 -21.90
N ASP A 270 -45.50 -7.98 -21.29
CA ASP A 270 -44.10 -8.32 -21.13
C ASP A 270 -43.60 -8.00 -19.70
N GLN A 271 -42.29 -8.03 -19.48
CA GLN A 271 -41.70 -7.75 -18.15
C GLN A 271 -41.89 -6.31 -17.65
N ASN A 272 -42.31 -5.37 -18.51
CA ASN A 272 -42.46 -3.97 -18.16
C ASN A 272 -43.86 -3.64 -17.65
N HIS A 273 -44.81 -4.57 -17.80
CA HIS A 273 -46.19 -4.39 -17.39
C HIS A 273 -46.45 -5.03 -16.01
N LYS A 274 -47.24 -4.36 -15.17
CA LYS A 274 -47.80 -4.96 -13.95
C LYS A 274 -49.31 -4.75 -13.93
N THR A 275 -49.76 -3.52 -14.14
CA THR A 275 -51.19 -3.20 -14.27
C THR A 275 -51.49 -2.71 -15.68
N VAL A 276 -52.51 -3.28 -16.32
CA VAL A 276 -52.96 -2.84 -17.64
C VAL A 276 -54.45 -2.54 -17.62
N ILE A 277 -54.83 -1.41 -18.20
CA ILE A 277 -56.20 -0.93 -18.25
C ILE A 277 -56.66 -0.91 -19.70
N ILE A 278 -57.69 -1.68 -19.99
CA ILE A 278 -58.46 -1.62 -21.23
C ILE A 278 -59.49 -0.49 -21.07
N PRO A 279 -59.38 0.63 -21.80
CA PRO A 279 -60.24 1.79 -21.58
C PRO A 279 -61.69 1.55 -22.02
N LEU A 280 -62.59 2.37 -21.48
CA LEU A 280 -64.01 2.39 -21.84
C LEU A 280 -64.22 2.49 -23.36
N GLY A 281 -65.20 1.76 -23.88
CA GLY A 281 -65.57 1.79 -25.30
C GLY A 281 -64.55 1.19 -26.27
N SER A 282 -63.38 0.74 -25.81
CA SER A 282 -62.37 0.16 -26.70
C SER A 282 -62.71 -1.27 -27.13
N ALA A 283 -62.21 -1.67 -28.29
CA ALA A 283 -62.22 -3.06 -28.77
C ALA A 283 -60.89 -3.78 -28.52
N PHE A 284 -59.98 -3.16 -27.76
CA PHE A 284 -58.61 -3.66 -27.60
C PHE A 284 -58.58 -4.97 -26.82
N THR A 285 -57.68 -5.85 -27.25
CA THR A 285 -57.37 -7.11 -26.57
C THR A 285 -56.04 -7.02 -25.86
N VAL A 286 -55.93 -7.78 -24.77
CA VAL A 286 -54.67 -8.00 -24.07
C VAL A 286 -54.26 -9.45 -24.32
N THR A 287 -52.99 -9.67 -24.62
CA THR A 287 -52.41 -11.00 -24.79
C THR A 287 -51.45 -11.25 -23.64
N LEU A 288 -51.73 -12.26 -22.80
CA LEU A 288 -50.73 -12.77 -21.88
C LEU A 288 -49.59 -13.41 -22.68
N PRO A 289 -48.32 -13.27 -22.26
CA PRO A 289 -47.24 -14.01 -22.89
C PRO A 289 -47.44 -15.51 -22.63
N ALA A 290 -46.86 -16.36 -23.48
CA ALA A 290 -46.88 -17.80 -23.27
C ALA A 290 -46.37 -18.14 -21.86
N ALA A 291 -47.14 -18.94 -21.13
CA ALA A 291 -46.72 -19.43 -19.83
C ALA A 291 -45.56 -20.43 -20.04
N ALA A 292 -44.36 -19.99 -19.71
CA ALA A 292 -43.12 -20.70 -19.88
C ALA A 292 -42.21 -20.44 -18.68
N SER A 293 -41.17 -21.25 -18.50
CA SER A 293 -40.27 -21.19 -17.33
C SER A 293 -39.70 -19.78 -17.05
N GLY A 294 -39.48 -18.97 -18.09
CA GLY A 294 -38.98 -17.59 -17.99
C GLY A 294 -39.98 -16.55 -17.45
N VAL A 295 -41.24 -16.92 -17.20
CA VAL A 295 -42.27 -16.02 -16.63
C VAL A 295 -42.84 -16.53 -15.30
N THR A 296 -42.24 -17.55 -14.70
CA THR A 296 -42.65 -18.09 -13.39
C THR A 296 -42.69 -17.00 -12.31
N GLY A 297 -43.76 -16.97 -11.52
CA GLY A 297 -43.96 -16.00 -10.44
C GLY A 297 -44.40 -14.61 -10.90
N ARG A 298 -44.39 -14.30 -12.21
CA ARG A 298 -44.83 -13.02 -12.75
C ARG A 298 -46.33 -12.83 -12.52
N ILE A 299 -46.72 -11.64 -12.09
CA ILE A 299 -48.11 -11.29 -11.76
C ILE A 299 -48.56 -10.10 -12.62
N TYR A 300 -49.72 -10.21 -13.25
CA TYR A 300 -50.39 -9.11 -13.95
C TYR A 300 -51.77 -8.83 -13.37
N SER A 301 -52.11 -7.56 -13.25
CA SER A 301 -53.46 -7.09 -12.95
C SER A 301 -54.05 -6.49 -14.23
N ILE A 302 -55.07 -7.11 -14.80
CA ILE A 302 -55.70 -6.66 -16.05
C ILE A 302 -57.09 -6.14 -15.73
N ILE A 303 -57.28 -4.85 -15.91
CA ILE A 303 -58.53 -4.14 -15.64
C ILE A 303 -59.27 -3.95 -16.97
N ASN A 304 -60.43 -4.58 -17.09
CA ASN A 304 -61.35 -4.35 -18.19
C ASN A 304 -62.40 -3.31 -17.77
N ASN A 305 -62.14 -2.03 -18.08
CA ASN A 305 -63.13 -0.97 -17.84
C ASN A 305 -64.23 -0.94 -18.91
N SER A 306 -64.15 -1.76 -19.96
CA SER A 306 -65.18 -1.76 -21.01
C SER A 306 -66.47 -2.44 -20.55
N ALA A 307 -67.58 -2.06 -21.19
CA ALA A 307 -68.92 -2.61 -20.91
C ALA A 307 -69.14 -4.04 -21.47
N SER A 308 -68.12 -4.65 -22.07
CA SER A 308 -68.19 -5.99 -22.65
C SER A 308 -67.01 -6.83 -22.19
N SER A 309 -67.18 -8.16 -22.15
CA SER A 309 -66.07 -9.06 -21.91
C SER A 309 -65.00 -8.91 -23.00
N LYS A 310 -63.73 -9.05 -22.63
CA LYS A 310 -62.60 -9.01 -23.55
C LYS A 310 -61.97 -10.37 -23.67
N SER A 311 -61.74 -10.82 -24.90
CA SER A 311 -61.01 -12.06 -25.15
C SER A 311 -59.51 -11.85 -24.93
N LEU A 312 -58.88 -12.87 -24.38
CA LEU A 312 -57.44 -13.03 -24.26
C LEU A 312 -56.98 -14.04 -25.30
N THR A 313 -55.82 -13.79 -25.90
CA THR A 313 -55.22 -14.75 -26.85
C THR A 313 -54.57 -15.96 -26.16
N VAL A 314 -54.25 -15.83 -24.87
CA VAL A 314 -53.71 -16.93 -24.05
C VAL A 314 -54.61 -17.08 -22.82
N ASN A 315 -55.02 -18.33 -22.55
CA ASN A 315 -55.96 -18.64 -21.47
C ASN A 315 -55.26 -18.58 -20.10
N TYR A 316 -56.05 -18.34 -19.05
CA TYR A 316 -55.68 -18.59 -17.66
C TYR A 316 -56.63 -19.60 -17.03
N ILE A 317 -56.18 -20.25 -15.96
CA ILE A 317 -56.97 -21.14 -15.12
C ILE A 317 -57.65 -20.27 -14.06
N ASN A 318 -58.97 -20.21 -14.06
CA ASN A 318 -59.71 -19.43 -13.08
C ASN A 318 -59.71 -20.11 -11.69
N LEU A 319 -60.31 -19.45 -10.69
CA LEU A 319 -60.41 -19.97 -9.32
C LEU A 319 -61.18 -21.31 -9.20
N ALA A 320 -61.97 -21.70 -10.22
CA ALA A 320 -62.67 -22.98 -10.29
C ALA A 320 -61.86 -24.07 -11.03
N GLY A 321 -60.62 -23.79 -11.41
CA GLY A 321 -59.76 -24.74 -12.14
C GLY A 321 -60.06 -24.87 -13.63
N SER A 322 -60.91 -24.00 -14.20
CA SER A 322 -61.29 -24.04 -15.61
C SER A 322 -60.42 -23.12 -16.47
N SER A 323 -60.09 -23.55 -17.69
CA SER A 323 -59.39 -22.71 -18.68
C SER A 323 -60.34 -21.64 -19.22
N VAL A 324 -59.98 -20.37 -19.05
CA VAL A 324 -60.77 -19.20 -19.42
C VAL A 324 -59.95 -18.31 -20.36
N SER A 325 -60.58 -17.87 -21.44
CA SER A 325 -60.01 -17.00 -22.47
C SER A 325 -60.61 -15.59 -22.47
N THR A 326 -61.28 -15.19 -21.39
CA THR A 326 -61.97 -13.91 -21.30
C THR A 326 -61.73 -13.20 -19.97
N ILE A 327 -61.85 -11.87 -20.01
CA ILE A 327 -61.94 -10.99 -18.84
C ILE A 327 -63.34 -10.38 -18.87
N ASN A 328 -64.10 -10.52 -17.79
CA ASN A 328 -65.47 -10.02 -17.72
C ASN A 328 -65.54 -8.49 -17.88
N ALA A 329 -66.68 -7.98 -18.32
CA ALA A 329 -66.94 -6.54 -18.37
C ALA A 329 -66.79 -5.91 -16.97
N SER A 330 -66.29 -4.68 -16.91
CA SER A 330 -66.17 -3.91 -15.66
C SER A 330 -65.53 -4.68 -14.50
N SER A 331 -64.45 -5.42 -14.80
CA SER A 331 -63.79 -6.30 -13.83
C SER A 331 -62.27 -6.17 -13.87
N CYS A 332 -61.61 -6.71 -12.86
CA CYS A 332 -60.17 -6.90 -12.81
C CYS A 332 -59.89 -8.38 -12.60
N VAL A 333 -58.92 -8.91 -13.33
CA VAL A 333 -58.34 -10.23 -13.04
C VAL A 333 -56.88 -10.03 -12.65
N GLU A 334 -56.47 -10.64 -11.54
CA GLU A 334 -55.05 -10.79 -11.23
C GLU A 334 -54.62 -12.22 -11.50
N VAL A 335 -53.62 -12.38 -12.36
CA VAL A 335 -53.09 -13.68 -12.75
C VAL A 335 -51.62 -13.80 -12.38
N GLN A 336 -51.20 -14.98 -11.94
CA GLN A 336 -49.81 -15.35 -11.69
C GLN A 336 -49.44 -16.59 -12.50
N SER A 337 -48.25 -16.59 -13.09
CA SER A 337 -47.73 -17.74 -13.82
C SER A 337 -46.96 -18.69 -12.90
N ASP A 338 -47.15 -19.99 -13.07
CA ASP A 338 -46.33 -21.04 -12.45
C ASP A 338 -45.18 -21.53 -13.37
N GLY A 339 -45.08 -20.94 -14.57
CA GLY A 339 -44.12 -21.34 -15.61
C GLY A 339 -44.68 -22.33 -16.65
N ILE A 340 -45.93 -22.77 -16.51
CA ILE A 340 -46.65 -23.66 -17.44
C ILE A 340 -48.04 -23.11 -17.78
N ASN A 341 -48.75 -22.57 -16.79
CA ASN A 341 -50.07 -21.96 -16.92
C ASN A 341 -50.12 -20.61 -16.21
N TRP A 342 -51.09 -19.78 -16.60
CA TRP A 342 -51.51 -18.62 -15.82
C TRP A 342 -52.65 -19.03 -14.89
N TYR A 343 -52.58 -18.67 -13.61
CA TYR A 343 -53.64 -18.90 -12.62
C TYR A 343 -54.20 -17.57 -12.15
N GLN A 344 -55.52 -17.46 -12.10
CA GLN A 344 -56.16 -16.38 -11.37
C GLN A 344 -55.86 -16.53 -9.87
N ILE A 345 -55.39 -15.46 -9.24
CA ILE A 345 -55.10 -15.40 -7.81
C ILE A 345 -56.02 -14.46 -7.04
N ARG A 346 -56.79 -13.63 -7.76
CA ARG A 346 -57.78 -12.72 -7.21
C ARG A 346 -58.89 -12.42 -8.21
#